data_AF-A0A1B3WEV4-F1
#
_entry.id   AF-A0A1B3WEV4-F1
#
_cell.length_a   1.000
_cell.length_b   1.000
_cell.length_c   1.000
_cell.angle_alpha   90.00
_cell.angle_beta   90.00
_cell.angle_gamma   90.00
#
_symmetry.space_group_name_H-M   'P 1'
#
loop_
_entity.id
_entity.type
_entity.pdbx_description
1 polymer ?
#
loop_
_entity_poly.entity_id
_entity_poly.type
_entity_poly.pdbx_seq_one_letter_code
_entity_poly.pdbx_strand_id
1 'polypeptide(L)'
;MEKKCIIKKRNAVPIHQCIKFYYRYIGNGRTHDDFVAYIFWLITENFTNSNNHPYSFHDTTHPICDRSPTYLRQLFSETESLTESQISWMMSHLDLSKFIDLIHCLPLDTRMLLCKELQEKGYSDITLENMDEKCADLFVSIVLHTPKDK
;
A
#
# COMPACT_ATOMS: atom_id res chain seq x y z
N MET A 1 -41.66 2.47 -9.30
CA MET A 1 -40.75 2.58 -8.13
C MET A 1 -39.36 2.16 -8.58
N GLU A 2 -38.57 3.11 -9.09
CA GLU A 2 -37.20 2.86 -9.51
C GLU A 2 -36.29 2.87 -8.28
N LYS A 3 -35.67 1.73 -7.97
CA LYS A 3 -34.62 1.66 -6.96
C LYS A 3 -33.40 2.41 -7.51
N LYS A 4 -33.25 3.68 -7.13
CA LYS A 4 -31.99 4.40 -7.28
C LYS A 4 -30.94 3.63 -6.49
N CYS A 5 -30.07 2.91 -7.20
CA CYS A 5 -28.86 2.36 -6.65
C CYS A 5 -27.98 3.55 -6.24
N ILE A 6 -28.08 3.95 -4.98
CA ILE A 6 -27.18 4.93 -4.38
C ILE A 6 -25.85 4.19 -4.22
N ILE A 7 -25.05 4.18 -5.28
CA ILE A 7 -23.62 3.92 -5.15
C ILE A 7 -23.11 5.10 -4.33
N LYS A 8 -23.00 4.91 -3.01
CA LYS A 8 -22.26 5.83 -2.15
C LYS A 8 -20.90 6.01 -2.83
N LYS A 9 -20.58 7.22 -3.29
CA LYS A 9 -19.19 7.62 -3.55
C LYS A 9 -18.43 7.27 -2.29
N ARG A 10 -17.73 6.13 -2.27
CA ARG A 10 -16.71 5.87 -1.26
C ARG A 10 -15.72 7.00 -1.48
N ASN A 11 -15.63 7.93 -0.51
CA ASN A 11 -14.59 8.97 -0.54
C ASN A 11 -13.27 8.24 -0.76
N ALA A 12 -12.52 8.60 -1.81
CA ALA A 12 -11.25 7.98 -2.09
C ALA A 12 -10.38 8.09 -0.84
N VAL A 13 -9.98 6.95 -0.28
CA VAL A 13 -9.11 6.94 0.90
C VAL A 13 -7.75 7.47 0.44
N PRO A 14 -7.22 8.54 1.05
CA PRO A 14 -5.92 9.07 0.66
C PRO A 14 -4.82 8.04 0.92
N ILE A 15 -3.79 8.03 0.06
CA ILE A 15 -2.69 7.06 0.13
C ILE A 15 -1.97 7.07 1.48
N HIS A 16 -1.75 8.24 2.08
CA HIS A 16 -1.11 8.35 3.40
C HIS A 16 -1.92 7.64 4.50
N GLN A 17 -3.27 7.62 4.42
CA GLN A 17 -4.10 6.91 5.39
C GLN A 17 -3.95 5.40 5.23
N CYS A 18 -3.82 4.93 4.00
CA CYS A 18 -3.56 3.54 3.68
C CYS A 18 -2.18 3.08 4.20
N ILE A 19 -1.15 3.89 3.95
CA ILE A 19 0.20 3.65 4.47
C ILE A 19 0.18 3.60 6.02
N LYS A 20 -0.41 4.60 6.69
CA LYS A 20 -0.56 4.60 8.15
C LYS A 20 -1.34 3.39 8.67
N PHE A 21 -2.35 2.96 7.93
CA PHE A 21 -3.15 1.78 8.28
C PHE A 21 -2.26 0.54 8.31
N TYR A 22 -1.53 0.25 7.22
CA TYR A 22 -0.66 -0.91 7.13
C TYR A 22 0.55 -0.83 8.05
N TYR A 23 1.09 0.36 8.32
CA TYR A 23 2.20 0.54 9.26
C TYR A 23 1.94 -0.06 10.64
N ARG A 24 0.68 -0.01 11.12
CA ARG A 24 0.30 -0.60 12.41
C ARG A 24 0.43 -2.12 12.46
N TYR A 25 0.41 -2.79 11.30
CA TYR A 25 0.39 -4.25 11.19
C TYR A 25 1.70 -4.83 10.66
N ILE A 26 2.29 -4.16 9.66
CA ILE A 26 3.49 -4.64 8.96
C ILE A 26 4.65 -3.65 9.06
N GLY A 27 4.55 -2.64 9.92
CA GLY A 27 5.62 -1.65 10.14
C GLY A 27 6.86 -2.23 10.83
N ASN A 28 6.70 -3.23 11.70
CA ASN A 28 7.78 -4.00 12.33
C ASN A 28 8.93 -3.13 12.94
N GLY A 29 8.59 -1.98 13.54
CA GLY A 29 9.55 -1.08 14.17
C GLY A 29 10.39 -0.21 13.21
N ARG A 30 10.10 -0.26 11.91
CA ARG A 30 10.73 0.61 10.90
C ARG A 30 10.41 2.08 11.14
N THR A 31 11.29 2.98 10.71
CA THR A 31 10.95 4.42 10.66
C THR A 31 9.87 4.66 9.61
N HIS A 32 9.17 5.79 9.68
CA HIS A 32 8.13 6.11 8.70
C HIS A 32 8.67 6.17 7.26
N ASP A 33 9.84 6.78 7.05
CA ASP A 33 10.49 6.81 5.74
C ASP A 33 10.87 5.42 5.23
N ASP A 34 11.51 4.61 6.08
CA ASP A 34 11.90 3.24 5.75
C ASP A 34 10.68 2.38 5.41
N PHE A 35 9.59 2.53 6.18
CA PHE A 35 8.35 1.82 5.91
C PHE A 35 7.68 2.25 4.60
N VAL A 36 7.69 3.54 4.27
CA VAL A 36 7.12 4.02 3.00
C VAL A 36 7.86 3.40 1.82
N ALA A 37 9.19 3.43 1.81
CA ALA A 37 9.96 2.76 0.76
C ALA A 37 9.68 1.25 0.72
N TYR A 38 9.64 0.60 1.90
CA TYR A 38 9.35 -0.83 2.01
C TYR A 38 7.97 -1.21 1.45
N ILE A 39 6.89 -0.50 1.81
CA ILE A 39 5.54 -0.86 1.37
C ILE A 39 5.34 -0.66 -0.14
N PHE A 40 6.01 0.33 -0.75
CA PHE A 40 6.00 0.47 -2.20
C PHE A 40 6.81 -0.62 -2.89
N TRP A 41 7.97 -0.99 -2.36
CA TRP A 41 8.74 -2.11 -2.88
C TRP A 41 7.99 -3.46 -2.81
N LEU A 42 7.13 -3.65 -1.80
CA LEU A 42 6.32 -4.87 -1.69
C LEU A 42 5.29 -5.04 -2.81
N ILE A 43 4.89 -3.96 -3.48
CA ILE A 43 3.84 -4.00 -4.52
C ILE A 43 4.39 -3.84 -5.94
N THR A 44 5.70 -3.81 -6.10
CA THR A 44 6.37 -3.75 -7.40
C THR A 44 7.25 -4.98 -7.61
N GLU A 45 7.58 -5.30 -8.85
CA GLU A 45 8.50 -6.39 -9.15
C GLU A 45 9.87 -6.21 -8.47
N ASN A 46 10.64 -7.29 -8.39
CA ASN A 46 12.00 -7.24 -7.85
C ASN A 46 12.94 -6.59 -8.86
N PHE A 47 13.35 -5.36 -8.58
CA PHE A 47 14.50 -4.77 -9.22
C PHE A 47 15.75 -5.29 -8.51
N THR A 48 16.54 -6.05 -9.27
CA THR A 48 17.83 -6.53 -8.78
C THR A 48 18.87 -5.49 -9.14
N ASN A 49 19.24 -4.64 -8.18
CA ASN A 49 20.51 -3.95 -8.29
C ASN A 49 21.60 -5.02 -8.32
N SER A 50 22.33 -5.10 -9.44
CA SER A 50 23.28 -6.19 -9.76
C SER A 50 24.45 -6.34 -8.79
N ASN A 51 24.51 -5.55 -7.72
CA ASN A 51 25.67 -5.42 -6.85
C ASN A 51 25.36 -5.19 -5.35
N ASN A 52 24.32 -5.79 -4.73
CA ASN A 52 24.37 -6.27 -3.33
C ASN A 52 22.98 -6.55 -2.73
N HIS A 53 22.91 -7.70 -2.07
CA HIS A 53 21.87 -8.15 -1.13
C HIS A 53 20.44 -8.28 -1.68
N PRO A 54 19.82 -9.48 -1.67
CA PRO A 54 18.45 -9.72 -2.16
C PRO A 54 17.33 -9.04 -1.33
N TYR A 55 17.67 -8.05 -0.50
CA TYR A 55 16.78 -7.37 0.42
C TYR A 55 17.01 -5.85 0.51
N SER A 56 17.80 -5.25 -0.39
CA SER A 56 17.92 -3.78 -0.46
C SER A 56 16.79 -3.22 -1.30
N PHE A 57 15.70 -2.76 -0.66
CA PHE A 57 14.62 -2.05 -1.36
C PHE A 57 15.00 -0.61 -1.73
N HIS A 58 16.20 -0.14 -1.35
CA HIS A 58 16.81 1.06 -1.90
C HIS A 58 17.35 0.77 -3.31
N ASP A 59 16.42 0.60 -4.24
CA ASP A 59 16.71 0.49 -5.65
C ASP A 59 16.60 1.86 -6.32
N THR A 60 17.68 2.29 -6.97
CA THR A 60 17.80 3.57 -7.70
C THR A 60 16.87 3.66 -8.91
N THR A 61 16.34 2.54 -9.38
CA THR A 61 15.38 2.47 -10.49
C THR A 61 13.94 2.65 -10.01
N HIS A 62 13.65 2.44 -8.72
CA HIS A 62 12.32 2.63 -8.16
C HIS A 62 12.06 4.12 -7.86
N PRO A 63 11.05 4.77 -8.48
CA PRO A 63 10.84 6.22 -8.43
C PRO A 63 10.32 6.75 -7.07
N ILE A 64 10.19 5.88 -6.07
CA ILE A 64 9.77 6.19 -4.72
C ILE A 64 10.86 5.76 -3.74
N CYS A 65 11.36 4.53 -3.82
CA CYS A 65 12.33 4.02 -2.85
C CYS A 65 13.69 4.73 -2.85
N ASP A 66 14.05 5.39 -3.96
CA ASP A 66 15.26 6.22 -4.07
C ASP A 66 15.06 7.67 -3.57
N ARG A 67 13.84 8.04 -3.16
CA ARG A 67 13.57 9.40 -2.68
C ARG A 67 14.19 9.65 -1.31
N SER A 68 14.49 10.92 -1.03
CA SER A 68 15.04 11.32 0.26
C SER A 68 14.14 10.90 1.42
N PRO A 69 14.70 10.57 2.61
CA PRO A 69 13.91 10.26 3.80
C PRO A 69 12.90 11.35 4.17
N THR A 70 13.20 12.62 3.86
CA THR A 70 12.27 13.73 4.08
C THR A 70 11.01 13.59 3.21
N TYR A 71 11.18 13.35 1.91
CA TYR A 71 10.06 13.13 0.98
C TYR A 71 9.19 11.94 1.45
N LEU A 72 9.82 10.83 1.84
CA LEU A 72 9.11 9.64 2.30
C LEU A 72 8.31 9.90 3.60
N ARG A 73 8.89 10.61 4.56
CA ARG A 73 8.16 11.05 5.77
C ARG A 73 7.00 11.98 5.44
N GLN A 74 7.15 12.85 4.43
CA GLN A 74 6.10 13.75 3.99
C GLN A 74 4.94 12.98 3.34
N LEU A 75 5.24 11.95 2.54
CA LEU A 75 4.22 11.05 1.97
C LEU A 75 3.48 10.27 3.06
N PHE A 76 4.19 9.83 4.12
CA PHE A 76 3.54 9.27 5.30
C PHE A 76 2.66 10.29 6.04
N SER A 77 3.06 11.57 6.06
CA SER A 77 2.42 12.61 6.88
C SER A 77 1.34 13.42 6.16
N GLU A 78 0.99 13.09 4.90
CA GLU A 78 0.03 13.81 4.02
C GLU A 78 0.56 15.12 3.40
N THR A 79 1.80 15.52 3.67
CA THR A 79 2.32 16.80 3.15
C THR A 79 2.90 16.69 1.74
N GLU A 80 2.90 15.48 1.15
CA GLU A 80 3.37 15.18 -0.20
C GLU A 80 2.48 14.11 -0.82
N SER A 81 2.32 14.15 -2.15
CA SER A 81 1.54 13.18 -2.92
C SER A 81 2.40 12.47 -3.98
N LEU A 82 1.86 11.38 -4.54
CA LEU A 82 2.50 10.71 -5.66
C LEU A 82 2.26 11.50 -6.96
N THR A 83 3.30 11.62 -7.78
CA THR A 83 3.17 12.18 -9.13
C THR A 83 2.51 11.18 -10.07
N GLU A 84 1.88 11.66 -11.15
CA GLU A 84 1.31 10.78 -12.18
C GLU A 84 2.36 9.85 -12.80
N SER A 85 3.60 10.32 -12.97
CA SER A 85 4.70 9.50 -13.47
C SER A 85 5.07 8.36 -12.51
N GLN A 86 5.08 8.61 -11.19
CA GLN A 86 5.30 7.57 -10.18
C GLN A 86 4.19 6.53 -10.20
N ILE A 87 2.93 6.98 -10.26
CA ILE A 87 1.77 6.08 -10.33
C ILE A 87 1.84 5.23 -11.61
N SER A 88 2.04 5.86 -12.77
CA SER A 88 2.12 5.16 -14.06
C SER A 88 3.25 4.13 -14.07
N TRP A 89 4.41 4.46 -13.52
CA TRP A 89 5.52 3.53 -13.44
C TRP A 89 5.20 2.33 -12.55
N MET A 90 4.62 2.54 -11.36
CA MET A 90 4.24 1.43 -10.48
C MET A 90 3.23 0.50 -11.12
N MET A 91 2.27 1.06 -11.88
CA MET A 91 1.27 0.25 -12.59
C MET A 91 1.87 -0.62 -13.69
N SER A 92 2.96 -0.18 -14.32
CA SER A 92 3.68 -0.98 -15.32
C SER A 92 4.55 -2.08 -14.72
N HIS A 93 4.86 -2.00 -13.43
CA HIS A 93 5.77 -2.91 -12.73
C HIS A 93 5.12 -3.56 -11.51
N LEU A 94 3.78 -3.64 -11.50
CA LEU A 94 3.02 -4.10 -10.36
C LEU A 94 3.25 -5.60 -10.13
N ASP A 95 3.69 -5.96 -8.94
CA ASP A 95 3.81 -7.34 -8.47
C ASP A 95 3.41 -7.38 -7.00
N LEU A 96 2.28 -8.02 -6.73
CA LEU A 96 1.67 -8.06 -5.40
C LEU A 96 2.10 -9.29 -4.59
N SER A 97 2.87 -10.21 -5.18
CA SER A 97 3.24 -11.48 -4.55
C SER A 97 3.88 -11.27 -3.18
N LYS A 98 4.89 -10.40 -3.09
CA LYS A 98 5.57 -10.06 -1.83
C LYS A 98 4.61 -9.51 -0.76
N PHE A 99 3.69 -8.64 -1.17
CA PHE A 99 2.71 -8.06 -0.26
C PHE A 99 1.72 -9.13 0.25
N ILE A 100 1.20 -9.97 -0.65
CA ILE A 100 0.27 -11.06 -0.32
C ILE A 100 0.93 -12.04 0.63
N ASP A 101 2.14 -12.50 0.31
CA ASP A 101 2.92 -13.43 1.15
C ASP A 101 3.17 -12.85 2.54
N LEU A 102 3.50 -11.55 2.62
CA LEU A 102 3.71 -10.88 3.90
C LEU A 102 2.45 -10.87 4.76
N ILE A 103 1.29 -10.53 4.18
CA ILE A 103 0.01 -10.53 4.92
C ILE A 103 -0.37 -11.96 5.31
N HIS A 104 -0.14 -12.93 4.43
CA HIS A 104 -0.41 -14.34 4.68
C HIS A 104 0.39 -14.86 5.89
N CYS A 105 1.66 -14.47 5.98
CA CYS A 105 2.58 -14.87 7.06
C CYS A 105 2.37 -14.12 8.39
N LEU A 106 1.46 -13.16 8.47
CA LEU A 106 1.15 -12.50 9.73
C LEU A 106 0.57 -13.49 10.76
N PRO A 107 0.84 -13.29 12.06
CA PRO A 107 0.20 -14.09 13.11
C PRO A 107 -1.33 -14.05 13.01
N LEU A 108 -1.99 -15.17 13.32
CA LEU A 108 -3.45 -15.30 13.20
C LEU A 108 -4.20 -14.18 13.93
N ASP A 109 -3.79 -13.85 15.15
CA ASP A 109 -4.41 -12.77 15.94
C ASP A 109 -4.30 -11.41 15.24
N THR A 110 -3.15 -11.12 14.64
CA THR A 110 -2.92 -9.90 13.84
C THR A 110 -3.81 -9.89 12.61
N ARG A 111 -3.94 -11.03 11.93
CA ARG A 111 -4.82 -11.19 10.77
C ARG A 111 -6.30 -11.00 11.12
N MET A 112 -6.74 -11.54 12.25
CA MET A 112 -8.11 -11.35 12.76
C MET A 112 -8.40 -9.88 13.08
N LEU A 113 -7.47 -9.19 13.73
CA LEU A 113 -7.61 -7.77 14.04
C LEU A 113 -7.69 -6.93 12.76
N LEU A 114 -6.78 -7.17 11.81
CA LEU A 114 -6.74 -6.52 10.50
C LEU A 114 -8.06 -6.71 9.74
N CYS A 115 -8.55 -7.95 9.66
CA CYS A 115 -9.82 -8.27 9.01
C CYS A 115 -10.99 -7.53 9.67
N LYS A 116 -11.07 -7.53 11.00
CA LYS A 116 -12.12 -6.85 11.75
C LYS A 116 -12.11 -5.34 11.51
N GLU A 117 -10.94 -4.69 11.59
CA GLU A 117 -10.85 -3.24 11.35
C GLU A 117 -11.24 -2.86 9.92
N LEU A 118 -10.90 -3.68 8.92
CA LEU A 118 -11.32 -3.45 7.54
C LEU A 118 -12.84 -3.59 7.37
N GLN A 119 -13.45 -4.60 7.99
CA GLN A 119 -14.91 -4.76 8.00
C GLN A 119 -15.61 -3.55 8.65
N GLU A 120 -15.09 -3.06 9.79
CA GLU A 120 -15.60 -1.86 10.47
C GLU A 120 -15.46 -0.59 9.61
N LYS A 121 -14.46 -0.53 8.72
CA LYS A 121 -14.29 0.53 7.72
C LYS A 121 -15.18 0.36 6.47
N GLY A 122 -16.01 -0.69 6.42
CA GLY A 122 -16.98 -0.91 5.34
C GLY A 122 -16.51 -1.84 4.22
N TYR A 123 -15.43 -2.60 4.44
CA TYR A 123 -14.96 -3.68 3.57
C TYR A 123 -15.51 -5.03 4.05
N SER A 124 -16.84 -5.17 4.01
CA SER A 124 -17.55 -6.33 4.58
C SER A 124 -17.32 -7.65 3.84
N ASP A 125 -16.78 -7.62 2.64
CA ASP A 125 -16.44 -8.78 1.81
C ASP A 125 -15.08 -9.40 2.13
N ILE A 126 -14.30 -8.76 3.02
CA ILE A 126 -13.01 -9.29 3.47
C ILE A 126 -13.24 -10.34 4.57
N THR A 127 -12.66 -11.52 4.37
CA THR A 127 -12.64 -12.64 5.31
C THR A 127 -11.20 -13.12 5.52
N LEU A 128 -10.95 -13.95 6.54
CA LEU A 128 -9.61 -14.50 6.78
C LEU A 128 -9.06 -15.30 5.59
N GLU A 129 -9.94 -15.87 4.77
CA GLU A 129 -9.60 -16.72 3.62
C GLU A 129 -9.13 -15.92 2.40
N ASN A 130 -9.55 -14.66 2.26
CA ASN A 130 -9.24 -13.82 1.09
C ASN A 130 -8.53 -12.50 1.45
N MET A 131 -8.19 -12.32 2.73
CA MET A 131 -7.73 -11.02 3.22
C MET A 131 -6.40 -10.57 2.63
N ASP A 132 -5.51 -11.48 2.31
CA ASP A 132 -4.19 -11.22 1.73
C ASP A 132 -4.34 -10.59 0.34
N GLU A 133 -5.12 -11.22 -0.53
CA GLU A 133 -5.49 -10.70 -1.86
C GLU A 133 -6.26 -9.38 -1.74
N LYS A 134 -7.26 -9.31 -0.85
CA LYS A 134 -8.08 -8.11 -0.66
C LYS A 134 -7.31 -6.93 -0.11
N CYS A 135 -6.33 -7.16 0.76
CA CYS A 135 -5.45 -6.09 1.26
C CYS A 135 -4.58 -5.53 0.14
N ALA A 136 -4.04 -6.40 -0.72
CA ALA A 136 -3.26 -5.99 -1.88
C ALA A 136 -4.11 -5.18 -2.87
N ASP A 137 -5.29 -5.68 -3.24
CA ASP A 137 -6.26 -4.98 -4.09
C ASP A 137 -6.65 -3.61 -3.53
N LEU A 138 -6.87 -3.53 -2.22
CA LEU A 138 -7.19 -2.27 -1.54
C LEU A 138 -6.05 -1.26 -1.67
N PHE A 139 -4.80 -1.69 -1.44
CA PHE A 139 -3.64 -0.82 -1.55
C PHE A 139 -3.49 -0.28 -2.98
N VAL A 140 -3.58 -1.16 -3.98
CA VAL A 140 -3.51 -0.78 -5.40
C VAL A 140 -4.66 0.14 -5.79
N SER A 141 -5.88 -0.16 -5.35
CA SER A 141 -7.04 0.70 -5.60
C SER A 141 -6.82 2.11 -5.05
N ILE A 142 -6.23 2.24 -3.87
CA ILE A 142 -5.93 3.54 -3.27
C ILE A 142 -4.80 4.27 -4.00
N VAL A 143 -3.75 3.56 -4.41
CA VAL A 143 -2.68 4.12 -5.26
C VAL A 143 -3.29 4.69 -6.57
N LEU A 144 -4.17 3.94 -7.22
CA LEU A 144 -4.84 4.33 -8.47
C LEU A 144 -5.82 5.49 -8.35
N HIS A 145 -6.51 5.59 -7.21
CA HIS A 145 -7.53 6.61 -6.96
C HIS A 145 -7.01 7.77 -6.10
N THR A 146 -5.69 7.85 -5.90
CA THR A 146 -5.07 9.03 -5.30
C THR A 146 -5.47 10.24 -6.16
N PRO A 147 -6.09 11.28 -5.57
CA PRO A 147 -6.60 12.41 -6.32
C PRO A 147 -5.50 12.95 -7.24
N LYS A 148 -5.83 13.11 -8.52
CA LYS A 148 -5.01 13.89 -9.44
C LYS A 148 -5.05 15.32 -8.91
N ASP A 149 -3.98 15.76 -8.25
CA ASP A 149 -3.82 17.19 -8.02
C ASP A 149 -3.84 17.86 -9.41
N LYS A 150 -4.75 18.83 -9.54
CA LYS A 150 -4.93 19.65 -10.73
C LYS A 150 -3.82 20.68 -10.85
#